data_AF-A0A269WB79-F1
#
_entry.id   AF-A0A269WB79-F1
#
_cell.length_a   1.000
_cell.length_b   1.000
_cell.length_c   1.000
_cell.angle_alpha   90.00
_cell.angle_beta   90.00
_cell.angle_gamma   90.00
#
_symmetry.space_group_name_H-M   'P 1'
#
loop_
_entity.id
_entity.type
_entity.pdbx_description
1 polymer ?
#
loop_
_entity_poly.entity_id
_entity_poly.type
_entity_poly.pdbx_seq_one_letter_code
_entity_poly.pdbx_strand_id
1 'polypeptide(L)'
;MISIDYGAKVPIKFERFPADEVPELYDELIGFVHGWLVIDTWCRMGDVQRCKIIEKLAIEFCKETSPKRNNGIGQAMVRGGIIDAIDIYGGGGTEWLTTLLSNGSSQSETSNEE
;
A
#
# COMPACT_ATOMS: atom_id res chain seq x y z
N MET A 1 -10.89 3.85 -1.73
CA MET A 1 -9.64 3.94 -2.52
C MET A 1 -8.86 5.13 -2.00
N ILE A 2 -7.57 4.95 -1.72
CA ILE A 2 -6.65 6.00 -1.24
C ILE A 2 -5.62 6.26 -2.35
N SER A 3 -5.24 7.52 -2.57
CA SER A 3 -4.25 7.92 -3.56
C SER A 3 -3.21 8.83 -2.90
N ILE A 4 -1.92 8.53 -3.08
CA ILE A 4 -0.81 9.28 -2.47
C ILE A 4 0.14 9.77 -3.57
N ASP A 5 0.42 11.07 -3.57
CA ASP A 5 1.56 11.63 -4.32
C ASP A 5 2.83 11.46 -3.49
N TYR A 6 3.87 10.91 -4.11
CA TYR A 6 5.16 10.59 -3.48
C TYR A 6 6.34 11.00 -4.38
N GLY A 7 6.12 11.94 -5.31
CA GLY A 7 7.14 12.42 -6.24
C GLY A 7 7.39 11.51 -7.45
N ALA A 8 6.46 10.60 -7.74
CA ALA A 8 6.44 9.82 -8.98
C ALA A 8 5.49 10.45 -10.01
N LYS A 9 5.63 10.05 -11.28
CA LYS A 9 4.80 10.57 -12.39
C LYS A 9 3.30 10.30 -12.19
N VAL A 10 2.95 9.22 -11.49
CA VAL A 10 1.57 8.83 -11.23
C VAL A 10 1.43 8.54 -9.73
N PRO A 11 0.38 9.08 -9.07
CA PRO A 11 0.11 8.75 -7.67
C PRO A 11 -0.07 7.26 -7.45
N ILE A 12 0.42 6.77 -6.30
CA ILE A 12 0.21 5.39 -5.89
C ILE A 12 -1.22 5.24 -5.35
N LYS A 13 -1.93 4.21 -5.81
CA LYS A 13 -3.32 3.93 -5.42
C LYS A 13 -3.41 2.66 -4.59
N PHE A 14 -4.28 2.70 -3.59
CA PHE A 14 -4.59 1.62 -2.66
C PHE A 14 -6.08 1.33 -2.64
N GLU A 15 -6.42 0.06 -2.71
CA GLU A 15 -7.78 -0.46 -2.63
C GLU A 15 -7.81 -1.63 -1.64
N ARG A 16 -8.98 -1.89 -1.05
CA ARG A 16 -9.13 -2.98 -0.09
C ARG A 16 -8.86 -4.32 -0.79
N PHE A 17 -8.06 -5.17 -0.17
CA PHE A 17 -7.85 -6.53 -0.65
C PHE A 17 -9.07 -7.40 -0.27
N PRO A 18 -9.65 -8.18 -1.20
CA PRO A 18 -10.81 -9.02 -0.93
C PRO A 18 -10.40 -10.34 -0.25
N ALA A 19 -9.86 -10.26 0.98
CA ALA A 19 -9.30 -11.41 1.70
C ALA A 19 -10.31 -12.54 1.92
N ASP A 20 -11.59 -12.20 2.11
CA ASP A 20 -12.68 -13.17 2.30
C ASP A 20 -13.00 -13.96 1.01
N GLU A 21 -12.71 -13.39 -0.17
CA GLU A 21 -13.00 -14.01 -1.47
C GLU A 21 -11.85 -14.88 -1.98
N VAL A 22 -10.62 -14.57 -1.56
CA VAL A 22 -9.38 -15.24 -2.01
C VAL A 22 -8.39 -15.47 -0.87
N PRO A 23 -8.77 -16.22 0.18
CA PRO A 23 -7.96 -16.36 1.39
C PRO A 23 -6.57 -16.96 1.13
N GLU A 24 -6.45 -17.92 0.20
CA GLU A 24 -5.17 -18.56 -0.12
C GLU A 24 -4.16 -17.57 -0.74
N LEU A 25 -4.62 -16.70 -1.64
CA LEU A 25 -3.78 -15.66 -2.24
C LEU A 25 -3.41 -14.58 -1.21
N TYR A 26 -4.31 -14.32 -0.25
CA TYR A 26 -4.05 -13.39 0.84
C TYR A 26 -2.97 -13.92 1.79
N ASP A 27 -3.04 -15.20 2.16
CA ASP A 27 -2.01 -15.87 2.95
C ASP A 27 -0.65 -15.88 2.22
N GLU A 28 -0.65 -16.15 0.91
CA GLU A 28 0.54 -16.07 0.08
C GLU A 28 1.14 -14.65 0.07
N LEU A 29 0.29 -13.62 -0.04
CA LEU A 29 0.71 -12.22 0.01
C LEU A 29 1.33 -11.86 1.37
N ILE A 30 0.72 -12.31 2.48
CA ILE A 30 1.25 -12.10 3.83
C ILE A 30 2.63 -12.76 3.98
N GLY A 31 2.77 -14.00 3.50
CA GLY A 31 4.04 -14.72 3.49
C GLY A 31 5.10 -14.03 2.64
N PHE A 32 4.72 -13.56 1.46
CA PHE A 32 5.59 -12.82 0.54
C PHE A 32 6.11 -11.53 1.19
N VAL A 33 5.22 -10.71 1.76
CA VAL A 33 5.61 -9.46 2.42
C VAL A 33 6.58 -9.72 3.57
N HIS A 34 6.31 -10.73 4.40
CA HIS A 34 7.18 -11.09 5.51
C HIS A 34 8.57 -11.54 5.06
N GLY A 35 8.65 -12.34 4.00
CA GLY A 35 9.93 -12.81 3.46
C GLY A 35 10.80 -11.68 2.87
N TRP A 36 10.18 -10.59 2.42
CA TRP A 36 10.86 -9.48 1.74
C TRP A 36 11.09 -8.24 2.60
N LEU A 37 10.24 -8.01 3.62
CA LEU A 37 10.22 -6.77 4.37
C LEU A 37 10.65 -6.97 5.83
N VAL A 38 11.72 -6.28 6.21
CA VAL A 38 12.13 -6.17 7.63
C VAL A 38 11.36 -5.04 8.29
N ILE A 39 10.48 -5.35 9.24
CA ILE A 39 9.57 -4.37 9.87
C ILE A 39 10.30 -3.26 10.60
N ASP A 40 11.39 -3.55 11.32
CA ASP A 40 12.20 -2.50 11.98
C ASP A 40 12.74 -1.48 10.98
N THR A 41 13.18 -1.95 9.81
CA THR A 41 13.63 -1.09 8.71
C THR A 41 12.46 -0.27 8.15
N TRP A 42 11.30 -0.89 7.95
CA TRP A 42 10.08 -0.21 7.49
C TRP A 42 9.68 0.95 8.41
N CYS A 43 9.68 0.73 9.72
CA CYS A 43 9.30 1.74 10.71
C CYS A 43 10.21 2.97 10.67
N ARG A 44 11.47 2.83 10.25
CA ARG A 44 12.44 3.92 10.14
C ARG A 44 12.42 4.65 8.80
N MET A 45 11.67 4.15 7.82
CA MET A 45 11.58 4.75 6.48
C MET A 45 10.63 5.95 6.46
N GLY A 46 10.99 6.93 5.62
CA GLY A 46 10.09 8.04 5.30
C GLY A 46 9.02 7.66 4.28
N ASP A 47 7.98 8.49 4.15
CA ASP A 47 6.78 8.20 3.35
C ASP A 47 7.07 7.85 1.89
N VAL A 48 7.96 8.60 1.24
CA VAL A 48 8.35 8.33 -0.17
C VAL A 48 9.01 6.97 -0.32
N GLN A 49 9.86 6.56 0.64
CA GLN A 49 10.52 5.26 0.61
C GLN A 49 9.51 4.13 0.83
N ARG A 50 8.58 4.32 1.78
CA ARG A 50 7.47 3.39 2.05
C ARG A 50 6.62 3.18 0.79
N CYS A 51 6.21 4.24 0.11
CA CYS A 51 5.47 4.15 -1.17
C CYS A 51 6.25 3.37 -2.23
N LYS A 52 7.54 3.66 -2.43
CA LYS A 52 8.38 2.97 -3.42
C LYS A 52 8.53 1.47 -3.12
N ILE A 53 8.65 1.10 -1.85
CA ILE A 53 8.75 -0.31 -1.45
C ILE A 53 7.44 -1.03 -1.67
N ILE A 54 6.30 -0.45 -1.26
CA ILE A 54 4.99 -1.05 -1.51
C ILE A 54 4.76 -1.24 -3.01
N GLU A 55 5.11 -0.25 -3.82
CA GLU A 55 5.00 -0.37 -5.27
C GLU A 55 5.87 -1.51 -5.82
N LYS A 56 7.13 -1.61 -5.38
CA LYS A 56 8.03 -2.69 -5.79
C LYS A 56 7.48 -4.06 -5.38
N LEU A 57 7.06 -4.22 -4.13
CA LEU A 57 6.48 -5.47 -3.62
C LEU A 57 5.24 -5.87 -4.41
N ALA A 58 4.35 -4.92 -4.70
CA ALA A 58 3.14 -5.19 -5.48
C ALA A 58 3.47 -5.63 -6.91
N ILE A 59 4.49 -5.02 -7.55
CA ILE A 59 4.93 -5.41 -8.90
C ILE A 59 5.49 -6.83 -8.89
N GLU A 60 6.40 -7.14 -7.96
CA GLU A 60 7.02 -8.46 -7.89
C GLU A 60 5.98 -9.55 -7.58
N PHE A 61 5.12 -9.34 -6.58
CA PHE A 61 4.03 -10.26 -6.29
C PHE A 61 3.11 -10.48 -7.50
N CYS A 62 2.71 -9.40 -8.19
CA CYS A 62 1.86 -9.53 -9.38
C CYS A 62 2.52 -10.29 -10.53
N LYS A 63 3.86 -10.22 -10.67
CA LYS A 63 4.60 -10.99 -11.67
C LYS A 63 4.62 -12.48 -11.31
N GLU A 64 4.82 -12.80 -10.04
CA GLU A 64 4.91 -14.18 -9.55
C GLU A 64 3.55 -14.89 -9.58
N THR A 65 2.48 -14.23 -9.14
CA THR A 65 1.18 -14.87 -8.90
C THR A 65 0.11 -14.56 -9.95
N SER A 66 0.33 -13.56 -10.81
CA SER A 66 -0.63 -13.11 -11.83
C SER A 66 -2.08 -12.91 -11.31
N PRO A 67 -2.28 -12.22 -10.16
CA PRO A 67 -3.53 -12.24 -9.41
C PRO A 67 -4.69 -11.60 -10.18
N LYS A 68 -4.39 -10.65 -11.09
CA LYS A 68 -5.38 -10.04 -11.97
C LYS A 68 -5.99 -11.05 -12.94
N ARG A 69 -5.16 -11.94 -13.50
CA ARG A 69 -5.61 -12.94 -14.47
C ARG A 69 -6.37 -14.07 -13.79
N ASN A 70 -5.91 -14.48 -12.62
CA ASN A 70 -6.40 -15.66 -11.93
C ASN A 70 -7.62 -15.36 -11.04
N ASN A 71 -7.68 -14.16 -10.48
CA ASN A 71 -8.65 -13.80 -9.43
C ASN A 71 -9.32 -12.44 -9.66
N GLY A 72 -9.00 -11.72 -10.75
CA GLY A 72 -9.52 -10.37 -10.98
C GLY A 72 -8.91 -9.27 -10.10
N ILE A 73 -7.87 -9.59 -9.33
CA ILE A 73 -7.30 -8.68 -8.32
C ILE A 73 -6.25 -7.77 -8.94
N GLY A 74 -6.53 -6.47 -8.89
CA GLY A 74 -5.64 -5.44 -9.43
C GLY A 74 -4.47 -5.10 -8.51
N GLN A 75 -3.44 -4.47 -9.08
CA GLN A 75 -2.26 -4.05 -8.32
C GLN A 75 -2.58 -3.06 -7.19
N ALA A 76 -3.62 -2.24 -7.33
CA ALA A 76 -4.07 -1.34 -6.25
C ALA A 76 -4.63 -2.11 -5.03
N MET A 77 -5.33 -3.23 -5.27
CA MET A 77 -5.81 -4.13 -4.22
C MET A 77 -4.64 -4.86 -3.56
N VAL A 78 -3.68 -5.35 -4.34
CA VAL A 78 -2.44 -5.97 -3.81
C VAL A 78 -1.71 -5.00 -2.89
N ARG A 79 -1.60 -3.72 -3.24
CA ARG A 79 -1.00 -2.70 -2.37
C ARG A 79 -1.77 -2.52 -1.06
N GLY A 80 -3.10 -2.64 -1.07
CA GLY A 80 -3.89 -2.66 0.17
C GLY A 80 -3.60 -3.90 1.01
N GLY A 81 -3.52 -5.08 0.41
CA GLY A 81 -3.16 -6.30 1.13
C GLY A 81 -1.75 -6.26 1.72
N ILE A 82 -0.80 -5.58 1.07
CA ILE A 82 0.54 -5.33 1.63
C ILE A 82 0.46 -4.48 2.90
N ILE A 83 -0.43 -3.48 2.93
CA ILE A 83 -0.64 -2.65 4.12
C ILE A 83 -1.19 -3.49 5.27
N ASP A 84 -2.20 -4.31 4.99
CA ASP A 84 -2.76 -5.20 6.00
C ASP A 84 -1.69 -6.16 6.55
N ALA A 85 -0.85 -6.72 5.66
CA ALA A 85 0.27 -7.57 6.05
C ALA A 85 1.27 -6.83 6.96
N ILE A 86 1.61 -5.58 6.64
CA ILE A 86 2.49 -4.74 7.47
C ILE A 86 1.88 -4.53 8.87
N ASP A 87 0.57 -4.30 8.96
CA ASP A 87 -0.12 -4.15 10.24
C ASP A 87 -0.11 -5.43 11.08
N ILE A 88 -0.31 -6.59 10.45
CA ILE A 88 -0.23 -7.90 11.13
C ILE A 88 1.13 -8.07 11.83
N TYR A 89 2.21 -7.56 11.24
CA TYR A 89 3.55 -7.62 11.81
C TYR A 89 3.93 -6.40 12.69
N GLY A 90 2.97 -5.53 13.02
CA GLY A 90 3.19 -4.38 13.91
C GLY A 90 3.91 -3.19 13.27
N GLY A 91 3.90 -3.09 11.93
CA GLY A 91 4.56 -2.03 11.18
C GLY A 91 3.75 -0.73 11.00
N GLY A 92 2.52 -0.66 11.52
CA GLY A 92 1.68 0.55 11.50
C GLY A 92 1.32 1.05 10.09
N GLY A 93 1.02 0.13 9.16
CA GLY A 93 0.64 0.42 7.79
C GLY A 93 -0.63 1.27 7.66
N THR A 94 -1.71 0.91 8.36
CA THR A 94 -2.99 1.66 8.29
C THR A 94 -2.91 3.02 8.97
N GLU A 95 -2.20 3.13 10.09
CA GLU A 95 -1.97 4.40 10.79
C GLU A 95 -1.19 5.38 9.91
N TRP A 96 -0.16 4.88 9.21
CA TRP A 96 0.61 5.66 8.24
C TRP A 96 -0.27 6.19 7.10
N LEU A 97 -1.12 5.34 6.50
CA LEU A 97 -2.05 5.78 5.46
C LEU A 97 -3.04 6.84 5.96
N THR A 98 -3.55 6.67 7.18
CA THR A 98 -4.52 7.60 7.78
C THR A 98 -3.86 8.94 8.06
N THR A 99 -2.63 8.94 8.58
CA THR A 99 -1.83 10.16 8.82
C THR A 99 -1.60 10.94 7.52
N LEU A 100 -1.31 10.25 6.42
CA LEU A 100 -1.12 10.89 5.12
C LEU A 100 -2.42 11.52 4.57
N LEU A 101 -3.57 10.89 4.80
CA LEU A 101 -4.87 11.47 4.43
C LEU A 101 -5.21 12.72 5.26
N SER A 102 -4.90 12.69 6.57
CA SER A 102 -5.10 13.84 7.46
C SER A 102 -4.17 15.01 7.10
N ASN A 103 -2.89 14.72 6.81
CA ASN A 103 -1.92 15.76 6.43
C ASN A 103 -2.16 16.29 5.01
N GLY A 104 -2.67 15.47 4.09
CA GLY A 104 -3.07 15.87 2.74
C GLY A 104 -4.34 16.72 2.67
N SER A 105 -5.17 16.76 3.74
CA SER A 105 -6.36 17.62 3.81
C SER A 105 -6.06 19.06 4.26
N SER A 106 -4.79 19.42 4.53
CA SER A 106 -4.40 20.79 4.92
C SER A 106 -3.93 21.67 3.75
N GLN A 107 -4.22 21.31 2.49
CA GLN A 107 -3.97 22.17 1.33
C GLN A 107 -5.25 22.41 0.52
N SER A 108 -6.11 23.28 1.05
CA SER A 108 -7.05 24.10 0.28
C SER A 108 -7.36 25.37 1.07
N GLU A 109 -6.32 26.10 1.47
CA GLU A 109 -6.42 27.54 1.72
C GLU A 109 -5.48 28.23 0.73
N THR A 110 -6.03 28.61 -0.42
CA THR A 110 -5.57 29.79 -1.12
C THR A 110 -6.80 30.65 -1.41
N SER A 111 -6.94 31.64 -0.54
CA SER A 111 -7.39 33.00 -0.77
C SER A 111 -8.01 33.30 -2.14
N ASN A 112 -9.23 33.82 -2.11
CA ASN A 112 -9.58 34.99 -2.90
C ASN A 112 -10.36 35.94 -1.98
N GLU A 113 -9.63 36.86 -1.34
CA GLU A 113 -10.13 38.21 -1.13
C GLU A 113 -10.21 38.88 -2.51
N GLU A 114 -11.41 39.27 -2.92
CA GLU A 114 -11.81 40.62 -3.38
C GLU A 114 -13.29 40.63 -3.78
#